data_AF-A0A811RZZ6-F1
#
_entry.id   AF-A0A811RZZ6-F1
#
_cell.length_a   1.000
_cell.length_b   1.000
_cell.length_c   1.000
_cell.angle_alpha   90.00
_cell.angle_beta   90.00
_cell.angle_gamma   90.00
#
_symmetry.space_group_name_H-M   'P 1'
#
loop_
_entity.id
_entity.type
_entity.pdbx_description
1 polymer ?
#
loop_
_entity_poly.entity_id
_entity_poly.type
_entity_poly.pdbx_seq_one_letter_code
_entity_poly.pdbx_strand_id
1 'polypeptide(L)'
;MEAAFFGGASSSAVPRAAWLGEFAEMARRVWLLHCLFWAFDGAASVFQARPGDRFSEVFMESVSDADGGGTTPVPAQAPSGHLAVGFTVVPGFQLGRTVIQCRVYLSHSEHRP
;
A
#
# COMPACT_ATOMS: atom_id res chain seq x y z
N MET A 1 -12.95 15.91 51.65
CA MET A 1 -11.86 16.77 51.18
C MET A 1 -11.45 16.25 49.81
N GLU A 2 -12.39 16.32 48.87
CA GLU A 2 -12.43 15.54 47.62
C GLU A 2 -12.83 16.51 46.50
N ALA A 3 -11.88 17.28 45.95
CA ALA A 3 -12.12 18.10 44.75
C ALA A 3 -10.85 18.70 44.11
N ALA A 4 -9.65 18.19 44.43
CA ALA A 4 -8.40 18.78 43.90
C ALA A 4 -7.73 17.93 42.80
N PHE A 5 -8.33 16.81 42.37
CA PHE A 5 -7.69 15.90 41.41
C PHE A 5 -7.92 16.25 39.92
N PHE A 6 -8.90 17.11 39.61
CA PHE A 6 -9.23 17.44 38.21
C PHE A 6 -9.44 18.95 38.01
N GLY A 7 -8.57 19.76 38.62
CA GLY A 7 -8.53 21.19 38.39
C GLY A 7 -7.56 21.56 37.27
N GLY A 8 -8.10 21.87 36.09
CA GLY A 8 -7.43 22.73 35.12
C GLY A 8 -7.08 22.05 33.80
N ALA A 9 -8.03 22.06 32.88
CA ALA A 9 -7.73 22.08 31.45
C ALA A 9 -6.93 23.36 31.13
N SER A 10 -5.61 23.32 31.32
CA SER A 10 -4.73 24.15 30.51
C SER A 10 -4.60 23.45 29.16
N SER A 11 -5.02 24.14 28.12
CA SER A 11 -4.89 23.86 26.69
C SER A 11 -3.42 23.76 26.23
N SER A 12 -2.62 22.96 26.93
CA SER A 12 -1.21 22.72 26.70
C SER A 12 -0.89 21.23 26.64
N ALA A 13 -1.85 20.40 26.22
CA ALA A 13 -1.53 19.05 25.73
C ALA A 13 -0.57 19.24 24.55
N VAL A 14 0.72 19.05 24.86
CA VAL A 14 1.84 19.48 24.04
C VAL A 14 1.63 18.93 22.62
N PRO A 15 1.65 19.76 21.57
CA PRO A 15 1.54 19.31 20.17
C PRO A 15 2.53 18.17 19.82
N ARG A 16 3.61 18.08 20.59
CA ARG A 16 4.65 17.06 20.55
C ARG A 16 4.17 15.65 20.94
N ALA A 17 3.13 15.50 21.75
CA ALA A 17 2.62 14.21 22.21
C ALA A 17 1.83 13.47 21.13
N ALA A 18 1.07 14.19 20.29
CA ALA A 18 0.37 13.61 19.14
C ALA A 18 1.36 13.06 18.12
N TRP A 19 2.37 13.86 17.76
CA TRP A 19 3.44 13.43 16.86
C TRP A 19 4.20 12.21 17.40
N LEU A 20 4.51 12.18 18.71
CA LEU A 20 5.21 11.04 19.31
C LEU A 20 4.36 9.76 19.24
N GLY A 21 3.04 9.88 19.41
CA GLY A 21 2.10 8.78 19.24
C GLY A 21 2.08 8.25 17.80
N GLU A 22 1.98 9.14 16.81
CA GLU A 22 2.02 8.76 15.39
C GLU A 22 3.37 8.12 15.00
N PHE A 23 4.48 8.70 15.48
CA PHE A 23 5.82 8.15 15.26
C PHE A 23 5.97 6.77 15.91
N ALA A 24 5.50 6.60 17.14
CA ALA A 24 5.55 5.32 17.85
C ALA A 24 4.71 4.25 17.12
N GLU A 25 3.52 4.61 16.62
CA GLU A 25 2.72 3.71 15.80
C GLU A 25 3.42 3.32 14.49
N MET A 26 4.08 4.27 13.81
CA MET A 26 4.87 3.97 12.63
C MET A 26 6.05 3.04 12.95
N ALA A 27 6.81 3.35 14.01
CA ALA A 27 7.93 2.53 14.47
C ALA A 27 7.47 1.11 14.85
N ARG A 28 6.33 0.98 15.53
CA ARG A 28 5.72 -0.32 15.89
C ARG A 28 5.36 -1.13 14.65
N ARG A 29 4.78 -0.52 13.62
CA ARG A 29 4.46 -1.20 12.34
C ARG A 29 5.73 -1.68 11.62
N VAL A 30 6.77 -0.84 11.57
CA VAL A 30 8.06 -1.21 10.97
C VAL A 30 8.72 -2.35 11.75
N TRP A 31 8.69 -2.30 13.08
CA TRP A 31 9.20 -3.37 13.94
C TRP A 31 8.46 -4.69 13.71
N LEU A 32 7.13 -4.68 13.65
CA LEU A 32 6.34 -5.87 13.36
C LEU A 32 6.63 -6.43 11.97
N LEU A 33 6.81 -5.57 10.96
CA LEU A 33 7.21 -5.99 9.63
C LEU A 33 8.58 -6.68 9.66
N HIS A 34 9.54 -6.14 10.40
CA HIS A 34 10.86 -6.76 10.57
C HIS A 34 10.76 -8.13 11.27
N CYS A 35 9.99 -8.23 12.35
CA CYS A 35 9.74 -9.51 13.03
C CYS A 35 9.07 -10.52 12.10
N LEU A 36 8.11 -10.07 11.27
CA LEU A 36 7.44 -10.92 10.29
C LEU A 36 8.44 -11.47 9.27
N PHE A 37 9.29 -10.62 8.69
CA PHE A 37 10.35 -11.05 7.78
C PHE A 37 11.28 -12.08 8.41
N TRP A 38 11.63 -11.90 9.69
CA TRP A 38 12.48 -12.84 10.41
C TRP A 38 11.77 -14.16 10.74
N ALA A 39 10.47 -14.14 11.03
CA ALA A 39 9.67 -15.35 11.26
C ALA A 39 9.58 -16.26 10.02
N PHE A 40 9.73 -15.70 8.83
CA PHE A 40 9.80 -16.44 7.57
C PHE A 40 11.23 -16.87 7.19
N ASP A 41 12.20 -16.82 8.11
CA ASP A 41 13.61 -17.17 7.85
C ASP A 41 14.22 -16.39 6.68
N GLY A 42 13.82 -15.12 6.53
CA GLY A 42 14.24 -14.28 5.42
C GLY A 42 13.62 -14.64 4.07
N ALA A 43 12.70 -15.61 3.99
CA ALA A 43 11.94 -15.94 2.78
C ALA A 43 10.83 -14.92 2.44
N ALA A 44 10.96 -13.69 2.93
CA ALA A 44 10.10 -12.58 2.58
C ALA A 44 10.83 -11.64 1.61
N SER A 45 10.20 -11.32 0.48
CA SER A 45 10.74 -10.41 -0.52
C SER A 45 9.68 -9.37 -0.91
N VAL A 46 10.16 -8.18 -1.26
CA VAL A 46 9.34 -7.11 -1.81
C VAL A 46 9.52 -7.13 -3.32
N PHE A 47 8.42 -7.09 -4.07
CA PHE A 47 8.47 -7.00 -5.53
C PHE A 47 7.64 -5.81 -6.01
N GLN A 48 8.10 -5.19 -7.08
CA GLN A 48 7.45 -4.04 -7.70
C GLN A 48 7.35 -4.31 -9.19
N ALA A 49 6.16 -4.11 -9.76
CA ALA A 49 5.97 -4.24 -11.20
C ALA A 49 6.60 -3.03 -11.90
N ARG A 50 7.35 -3.29 -12.97
CA ARG A 50 8.00 -2.25 -13.75
C ARG A 50 7.02 -1.66 -14.75
N PRO A 51 7.14 -0.36 -15.07
CA PRO A 51 6.44 0.21 -16.21
C PRO A 51 6.69 -0.62 -17.48
N GLY A 52 5.64 -0.99 -18.21
CA GLY A 52 5.69 -1.86 -19.38
C GLY A 52 5.52 -3.35 -19.11
N ASP A 53 5.55 -3.80 -17.85
CA ASP A 53 5.30 -5.21 -17.52
C ASP A 53 3.86 -5.62 -17.88
N ARG A 54 3.67 -6.89 -18.27
CA ARG A 54 2.33 -7.42 -18.53
C ARG A 54 1.55 -7.52 -17.23
N PHE A 55 0.29 -7.09 -17.26
CA PHE A 55 -0.60 -7.25 -16.11
C PHE A 55 -0.84 -8.72 -15.78
N SER A 56 -0.76 -9.08 -14.50
CA SER A 56 -1.07 -10.41 -14.00
C SER A 56 -1.96 -10.31 -12.77
N GLU A 57 -3.21 -10.71 -12.90
CA GLU A 57 -4.20 -10.70 -11.81
C GLU A 57 -3.80 -11.56 -10.60
N VAL A 58 -2.84 -12.48 -10.76
CA VAL A 58 -2.35 -13.32 -9.66
C VAL A 58 -1.40 -12.54 -8.75
N PHE A 59 -0.59 -11.65 -9.32
CA PHE A 59 0.45 -10.89 -8.60
C PHE A 59 0.12 -9.40 -8.46
N MET A 60 -0.87 -8.90 -9.20
CA MET A 60 -1.16 -7.48 -9.35
C MET A 60 -2.66 -7.20 -9.23
N GLU A 61 -3.00 -6.13 -8.52
CA GLU A 61 -4.34 -5.57 -8.39
C GLU A 61 -4.38 -4.23 -9.14
N SER A 62 -5.38 -4.04 -10.01
CA SER A 62 -5.55 -2.78 -10.75
C SER A 62 -6.22 -1.73 -9.88
N VAL A 63 -5.66 -0.51 -9.84
CA VAL A 63 -6.24 0.63 -9.09
C VAL A 63 -7.30 1.38 -9.92
N SER A 64 -7.96 0.72 -10.87
CA SER A 64 -8.96 1.36 -11.73
C SER A 64 -10.23 1.70 -10.94
N ASP A 65 -10.44 2.99 -10.63
CA ASP A 65 -11.66 3.66 -10.13
C ASP A 65 -12.67 2.79 -9.36
N ALA A 66 -12.25 2.23 -8.22
CA ALA A 66 -13.19 1.74 -7.22
C ALA A 66 -13.71 2.86 -6.28
N ASP A 67 -13.05 4.03 -6.23
CA ASP A 67 -13.27 5.03 -5.16
C ASP A 67 -13.68 6.45 -5.60
N GLY A 68 -13.98 6.72 -6.88
CA GLY A 68 -14.45 8.05 -7.26
C GLY A 68 -14.91 8.15 -8.70
N GLY A 69 -16.16 8.56 -8.91
CA GLY A 69 -16.77 8.63 -10.23
C GLY A 69 -15.97 9.46 -11.23
N GLY A 70 -15.41 8.79 -12.22
CA GLY A 70 -14.68 9.38 -13.33
C GLY A 70 -14.62 8.41 -14.50
N THR A 71 -15.72 8.27 -15.22
CA THR A 71 -15.84 7.48 -16.45
C THR A 71 -14.58 7.52 -17.34
N THR A 72 -13.81 6.43 -17.32
CA THR A 72 -13.31 5.84 -18.56
C THR A 72 -13.73 4.37 -18.54
N PRO A 73 -14.61 3.93 -19.45
CA PRO A 73 -14.94 2.53 -19.54
C PRO A 73 -13.67 1.82 -20.01
N VAL A 74 -13.00 1.09 -19.12
CA VAL A 74 -12.21 -0.05 -19.58
C VAL A 74 -13.25 -0.94 -20.27
N PRO A 75 -13.22 -1.08 -21.61
CA PRO A 75 -14.18 -1.94 -22.27
C PRO A 75 -13.95 -3.33 -21.68
N ALA A 76 -15.00 -3.95 -21.16
CA ALA A 76 -15.01 -5.34 -20.71
C ALA A 76 -14.65 -6.35 -21.82
N GLN A 77 -14.16 -5.87 -22.97
CA GLN A 77 -13.77 -6.60 -24.18
C GLN A 77 -12.67 -5.83 -24.94
N ALA A 78 -11.61 -5.38 -24.28
CA ALA A 78 -10.36 -5.14 -24.99
C ALA A 78 -9.59 -6.46 -25.02
N PRO A 79 -9.16 -6.97 -26.19
CA PRO A 79 -8.40 -8.20 -26.26
C PRO A 79 -7.19 -8.06 -25.33
N SER A 80 -6.93 -9.11 -24.58
CA SER A 80 -5.89 -9.33 -23.57
C SER A 80 -4.44 -9.11 -24.03
N GLY A 81 -4.23 -8.31 -25.08
CA GLY A 81 -2.97 -8.10 -25.78
C GLY A 81 -2.19 -6.84 -25.42
N HIS A 82 -2.76 -5.81 -24.78
CA HIS A 82 -2.08 -4.51 -24.66
C HIS A 82 -2.26 -3.76 -23.33
N LEU A 83 -2.61 -4.44 -22.24
CA LEU A 83 -2.66 -3.79 -20.92
C LEU A 83 -1.34 -4.02 -20.19
N ALA A 84 -0.55 -2.96 -20.11
CA ALA A 84 0.73 -2.97 -19.42
C ALA A 84 0.66 -2.15 -18.13
N VAL A 85 1.55 -2.45 -17.20
CA VAL A 85 1.74 -1.67 -15.98
C VAL A 85 2.25 -0.30 -16.39
N GLY A 86 1.53 0.75 -16.02
CA GLY A 86 2.02 2.12 -16.14
C GLY A 86 3.02 2.42 -15.02
N PHE A 87 2.61 2.18 -13.78
CA PHE A 87 3.47 2.30 -12.60
C PHE A 87 2.86 1.53 -11.41
N THR A 88 3.70 1.21 -10.42
CA THR A 88 3.25 0.59 -9.16
C THR A 88 2.93 1.66 -8.12
N VAL A 89 1.71 1.62 -7.58
CA VAL A 89 1.23 2.49 -6.48
C VAL A 89 1.66 1.93 -5.13
N VAL A 90 1.49 0.62 -4.93
CA VAL A 90 1.89 -0.09 -3.70
C VAL A 90 2.68 -1.33 -4.09
N PRO A 91 3.89 -1.55 -3.53
CA PRO A 91 4.66 -2.75 -3.80
C PRO A 91 3.94 -3.99 -3.28
N GLY A 92 4.21 -5.12 -3.93
CA GLY A 92 3.74 -6.44 -3.50
C GLY A 92 4.75 -7.08 -2.55
N PHE A 93 4.29 -8.07 -1.80
CA PHE A 93 5.13 -8.83 -0.88
C PHE A 93 4.95 -10.31 -1.13
N GLN A 94 6.05 -11.04 -1.19
CA GLN A 94 6.04 -12.50 -1.22
C GLN A 94 6.59 -12.99 0.11
N LEU A 95 5.81 -13.73 0.87
CA LEU A 95 6.17 -14.30 2.17
C LEU A 95 6.11 -15.82 2.08
N GLY A 96 7.25 -16.45 1.80
CA GLY A 96 7.34 -17.88 1.50
C GLY A 96 6.47 -18.25 0.29
N ARG A 97 5.31 -18.88 0.55
CA ARG A 97 4.35 -19.32 -0.48
C ARG A 97 3.17 -18.36 -0.66
N THR A 98 3.01 -17.41 0.26
CA THR A 98 1.91 -16.44 0.23
C THR A 98 2.35 -15.21 -0.54
N VAL A 99 1.49 -14.72 -1.42
CA VAL A 99 1.71 -13.51 -2.22
C VAL A 99 0.67 -12.48 -1.83
N ILE A 100 1.14 -11.30 -1.45
CA ILE A 100 0.37 -10.06 -1.33
C ILE A 100 0.59 -9.30 -2.63
N GLN A 101 -0.48 -9.05 -3.36
CA GLN A 101 -0.44 -8.46 -4.69
C GLN A 101 0.07 -7.01 -4.64
N CYS A 102 0.83 -6.60 -5.65
CA CYS A 102 1.17 -5.20 -5.83
C CYS A 102 -0.03 -4.45 -6.43
N ARG A 103 -0.20 -3.18 -6.08
CA ARG A 103 -1.23 -2.33 -6.68
C ARG A 103 -0.64 -1.53 -7.82
N VAL A 104 -1.17 -1.72 -9.01
CA VAL A 104 -0.63 -1.13 -10.24
C VAL A 104 -1.67 -0.28 -10.95
N TYR A 105 -1.21 0.83 -11.52
CA TYR A 105 -1.97 1.54 -12.52
C TYR A 105 -1.72 0.89 -13.88
N LEU A 106 -2.77 0.75 -14.67
CA LEU A 106 -2.68 0.10 -15.98
C LEU A 106 -2.76 1.14 -17.08
N SER A 107 -1.92 0.98 -18.10
CA SER A 107 -1.88 1.81 -19.28
C SER A 107 -1.92 0.96 -20.54
N HIS A 108 -2.48 1.50 -21.61
CA HIS A 108 -2.37 0.88 -22.92
C HIS A 108 -0.91 0.89 -23.37
N SER A 109 -0.36 -0.28 -23.68
CA SER A 109 0.95 -0.38 -24.31
C SER A 109 0.83 0.01 -25.78
N GLU A 110 1.26 1.21 -26.17
CA GLU A 110 1.55 1.48 -27.58
C GLU A 110 2.83 0.73 -27.95
N HIS A 111 2.67 -0.33 -28.75
CA HIS A 111 3.80 -0.96 -29.42
C HIS A 111 4.29 0.00 -30.52
N ARG A 112 5.29 0.83 -30.22
CA ARG A 112 5.96 1.64 -31.23
C ARG A 112 7.01 0.75 -31.95
N PRO A 113 6.94 0.62 -33.29
CA PRO A 113 7.85 -0.21 -34.08
C PRO A 113 9.27 0.34 -34.13
#